data_AF-A0A509BDT8-F1
#
_entry.id   AF-A0A509BDT8-F1
#
_cell.length_a   1.000
_cell.length_b   1.000
_cell.length_c   1.000
_cell.angle_alpha   90.00
_cell.angle_beta   90.00
_cell.angle_gamma   90.00
#
_symmetry.space_group_name_H-M   'P 1'
#
loop_
_entity.id
_entity.type
_entity.pdbx_description
1 polymer ?
#
loop_
_entity_poly.entity_id
_entity_poly.type
_entity_poly.pdbx_seq_one_letter_code
_entity_poly.pdbx_strand_id
1 'polypeptide(L)'
;MSHLALQPGFDFQQAGKEVLEIEREGLAELDQYINQHFTLACEKMFNCTGKVVVMGMGKSGHIGRKMAATFASTGTSSFFVHPGEAAHGDLGDGYAAGCGYRYLQLRRIQRDRGANTGA
;
A
#
# COMPACT_ATOMS: atom_id res chain seq x y z
N MET A 1 24.11 10.49 17.70
CA MET A 1 23.11 9.91 18.62
C MET A 1 22.35 11.06 19.24
N SER A 2 21.14 11.34 18.75
CA SER A 2 20.30 12.40 19.32
C SER A 2 19.82 11.97 20.71
N HIS A 3 20.32 12.62 21.76
CA HIS A 3 19.77 12.49 23.11
C HIS A 3 18.37 13.14 23.12
N LEU A 4 17.34 12.37 22.80
CA LEU A 4 15.95 12.75 23.09
C LEU A 4 15.76 12.57 24.59
N ALA A 5 16.07 13.63 25.36
CA ALA A 5 15.71 13.67 26.77
C ALA A 5 14.18 13.73 26.86
N LEU A 6 13.57 12.72 27.49
CA LEU A 6 12.15 12.74 27.79
C LEU A 6 11.86 13.92 28.72
N GLN A 7 10.88 14.73 28.37
CA GLN A 7 10.44 15.81 29.24
C GLN A 7 9.89 15.20 30.55
N PRO A 8 10.25 15.73 31.73
CA PRO A 8 9.66 15.29 32.99
C PRO A 8 8.14 15.39 32.93
N GLY A 9 7.43 14.30 33.25
CA GLY A 9 5.97 14.24 33.19
C GLY A 9 5.37 13.87 31.83
N PHE A 10 6.17 13.38 30.86
CA PHE A 10 5.63 12.89 29.58
C PHE A 10 4.71 11.68 29.75
N ASP A 11 3.45 11.82 29.32
CA ASP A 11 2.47 10.75 29.36
C ASP A 11 2.48 9.91 28.07
N PHE A 12 3.19 8.78 28.13
CA PHE A 12 3.25 7.82 27.03
C PHE A 12 1.91 7.20 26.66
N GLN A 13 1.00 7.03 27.63
CA GLN A 13 -0.30 6.44 27.36
C GLN A 13 -1.15 7.41 26.57
N GLN A 14 -1.13 8.70 26.95
CA GLN A 14 -1.82 9.76 26.22
C GLN A 14 -1.27 9.87 24.79
N ALA A 15 0.05 9.91 24.61
CA ALA A 15 0.66 9.95 23.27
C ALA A 15 0.28 8.72 22.41
N GLY A 16 0.24 7.52 23.02
CA GLY A 16 -0.19 6.30 22.32
C GLY A 16 -1.68 6.33 21.92
N LYS A 17 -2.54 6.85 22.80
CA LYS A 17 -3.98 7.02 22.52
C LYS A 17 -4.21 8.04 21.42
N GLU A 18 -3.44 9.13 21.37
CA GLU A 18 -3.52 10.14 20.30
C GLU A 18 -3.19 9.54 18.94
N VAL A 19 -2.10 8.76 18.82
CA VAL A 19 -1.77 8.07 17.57
C VAL A 19 -2.87 7.10 17.17
N LEU A 20 -3.40 6.32 18.12
CA LEU A 20 -4.48 5.39 17.83
C LEU A 20 -5.74 6.11 17.32
N GLU A 21 -6.10 7.25 17.92
CA GLU A 21 -7.27 8.00 17.50
C GLU A 21 -7.10 8.59 16.10
N ILE A 22 -5.93 9.16 15.79
CA ILE A 22 -5.60 9.66 14.44
C ILE A 22 -5.73 8.54 13.39
N GLU A 23 -5.23 7.34 13.69
CA GLU A 23 -5.33 6.21 12.76
C GLU A 23 -6.78 5.73 12.61
N ARG A 24 -7.58 5.74 13.68
CA ARG A 24 -9.02 5.39 13.62
C ARG A 24 -9.81 6.37 12.76
N GLU A 25 -9.58 7.67 12.93
CA GLU A 25 -10.18 8.71 12.10
C GLU A 25 -9.76 8.52 10.63
N GLY A 26 -8.47 8.27 10.38
CA GLY A 26 -7.96 7.97 9.03
C GLY A 26 -8.59 6.73 8.41
N LEU A 27 -8.85 5.67 9.19
CA LEU A 27 -9.55 4.48 8.73
C LEU A 27 -11.03 4.74 8.45
N ALA A 28 -11.70 5.60 9.23
CA ALA A 28 -13.08 5.99 8.97
C ALA A 28 -13.23 6.71 7.63
N GLU A 29 -12.25 7.54 7.24
CA GLU A 29 -12.21 8.18 5.93
C GLU A 29 -12.07 7.18 4.76
N LEU A 30 -11.65 5.93 5.01
CA LEU A 30 -11.43 4.94 3.94
C LEU A 30 -12.71 4.38 3.32
N ASP A 31 -13.84 4.46 4.02
CA ASP A 31 -15.12 3.89 3.58
C ASP A 31 -15.51 4.38 2.16
N GLN A 32 -15.31 5.67 1.89
CA GLN A 32 -15.61 6.28 0.59
C GLN A 32 -14.79 5.71 -0.59
N TYR A 33 -13.62 5.10 -0.31
CA TYR A 33 -12.77 4.51 -1.35
C TYR A 33 -13.13 3.05 -1.67
N ILE A 34 -14.00 2.42 -0.87
CA ILE A 34 -14.62 1.13 -1.19
C ILE A 34 -15.80 1.38 -2.14
N ASN A 35 -15.49 1.83 -3.34
CA ASN A 35 -16.45 2.22 -4.37
C ASN A 35 -16.26 1.40 -5.65
N GLN A 36 -16.81 1.86 -6.78
CA GLN A 36 -16.74 1.12 -8.05
C GLN A 36 -15.30 0.79 -8.50
N HIS A 37 -14.31 1.64 -8.18
CA HIS A 37 -12.91 1.34 -8.49
C HIS A 37 -12.37 0.14 -7.71
N PHE A 38 -12.83 -0.04 -6.47
CA PHE A 38 -12.50 -1.22 -5.67
C PHE A 38 -13.07 -2.49 -6.32
N THR A 39 -14.36 -2.47 -6.70
CA THR A 39 -14.99 -3.58 -7.44
C THR A 39 -14.23 -3.93 -8.70
N LEU A 40 -13.89 -2.95 -9.53
CA LEU A 40 -13.13 -3.14 -10.77
C LEU A 40 -11.73 -3.73 -10.52
N ALA A 41 -11.07 -3.36 -9.43
CA ALA A 41 -9.79 -3.94 -9.04
C ALA A 41 -9.95 -5.42 -8.66
N CYS A 42 -10.96 -5.75 -7.84
CA CYS A 42 -11.27 -7.12 -7.46
C CYS A 42 -11.59 -7.99 -8.68
N GLU A 43 -12.43 -7.52 -9.60
CA GLU A 43 -12.77 -8.26 -10.83
C GLU A 43 -11.54 -8.50 -11.70
N LYS A 44 -10.64 -7.52 -11.83
CA LYS A 44 -9.40 -7.67 -12.60
C LYS A 44 -8.45 -8.68 -11.95
N MET A 45 -8.38 -8.71 -10.62
CA MET A 45 -7.58 -9.69 -9.88
C MET A 45 -8.19 -11.09 -9.97
N PHE A 46 -9.52 -11.21 -9.85
CA PHE A 46 -10.24 -12.47 -9.94
C PHE A 46 -10.10 -13.12 -11.32
N ASN A 47 -10.20 -12.32 -12.38
CA ASN A 47 -10.01 -12.79 -13.77
C ASN A 47 -8.53 -12.87 -14.20
N CYS A 48 -7.58 -12.74 -13.25
CA CYS A 48 -6.16 -12.82 -13.55
C CYS A 48 -5.75 -14.30 -13.72
N THR A 49 -5.29 -14.68 -14.91
CA THR A 49 -4.84 -16.04 -15.21
C THR A 49 -3.36 -16.28 -14.88
N GLY A 50 -2.59 -15.20 -14.65
CA GLY A 50 -1.19 -15.27 -14.19
C GLY A 50 -1.07 -14.94 -12.71
N LYS A 51 -0.14 -14.04 -12.37
CA LYS A 51 0.08 -13.62 -10.98
C LYS A 51 -0.17 -12.13 -10.77
N VAL A 52 -0.64 -11.79 -9.58
CA VAL A 52 -0.73 -10.42 -9.11
C VAL A 52 0.63 -9.99 -8.57
N VAL A 53 1.21 -8.95 -9.18
CA VAL A 53 2.51 -8.41 -8.76
C VAL A 53 2.27 -7.16 -7.94
N VAL A 54 2.67 -7.18 -6.66
CA VAL A 54 2.57 -6.00 -5.78
C VAL A 54 3.92 -5.30 -5.72
N MET A 55 3.95 -3.98 -5.88
CA MET A 55 5.20 -3.21 -5.84
C MET A 55 5.07 -1.96 -4.97
N GLY A 56 6.17 -1.59 -4.30
CA GLY A 56 6.23 -0.40 -3.45
C GLY A 56 7.63 -0.12 -2.89
N MET A 57 7.87 1.10 -2.44
CA MET A 57 9.16 1.56 -1.88
C MET A 57 9.00 1.94 -0.39
N GLY A 58 10.05 1.75 0.41
CA GLY A 58 10.03 2.16 1.83
C GLY A 58 8.88 1.52 2.61
N LYS A 59 8.16 2.31 3.43
CA LYS A 59 7.04 1.82 4.26
C LYS A 59 5.93 1.15 3.42
N SER A 60 5.61 1.70 2.24
CA SER A 60 4.60 1.07 1.36
C SER A 60 5.09 -0.24 0.76
N GLY A 61 6.40 -0.42 0.58
CA GLY A 61 7.00 -1.70 0.22
C GLY A 61 6.81 -2.78 1.29
N HIS A 62 6.97 -2.42 2.58
CA HIS A 62 6.70 -3.35 3.68
C HIS A 62 5.23 -3.79 3.74
N ILE A 63 4.29 -2.85 3.56
CA ILE A 63 2.85 -3.17 3.50
C ILE A 63 2.54 -4.02 2.27
N GLY A 64 3.06 -3.66 1.10
CA GLY A 64 2.86 -4.41 -0.14
C GLY A 64 3.37 -5.85 -0.08
N ARG A 65 4.49 -6.08 0.60
CA ARG A 65 5.00 -7.43 0.86
C ARG A 65 4.03 -8.26 1.70
N LYS A 66 3.43 -7.67 2.74
CA LYS A 66 2.39 -8.34 3.54
C LYS A 66 1.15 -8.63 2.70
N MET A 67 0.70 -7.66 1.89
CA MET A 67 -0.46 -7.85 1.00
C MET A 67 -0.24 -9.00 0.02
N ALA A 68 0.93 -9.08 -0.63
CA ALA A 68 1.26 -10.16 -1.54
C ALA A 68 1.30 -11.53 -0.83
N ALA A 69 1.76 -11.59 0.42
CA ALA A 69 1.70 -12.82 1.20
C ALA A 69 0.26 -13.20 1.56
N THR A 70 -0.58 -12.23 1.94
CA THR A 70 -2.00 -12.45 2.23
C THR A 70 -2.72 -12.99 1.00
N PHE A 71 -2.61 -12.32 -0.16
CA PHE A 71 -3.23 -12.78 -1.40
C PHE A 71 -2.83 -14.21 -1.76
N ALA A 72 -1.53 -14.53 -1.69
CA ALA A 72 -1.02 -15.87 -1.97
C ALA A 72 -1.61 -16.92 -1.00
N SER A 73 -1.75 -16.58 0.29
CA SER A 73 -2.33 -17.47 1.30
C SER A 73 -3.84 -17.65 1.17
N THR A 74 -4.55 -16.70 0.57
CA THR A 74 -6.01 -16.75 0.35
C THR A 74 -6.39 -17.21 -1.06
N GLY A 75 -5.47 -17.82 -1.80
CA GLY A 75 -5.74 -18.46 -3.10
C GLY A 75 -5.53 -17.57 -4.34
N THR A 76 -5.10 -16.32 -4.19
CA THR A 76 -4.71 -15.45 -5.32
C THR A 76 -3.21 -15.52 -5.53
N SER A 77 -2.72 -16.12 -6.64
CA SER A 77 -1.28 -16.23 -6.88
C SER A 77 -0.63 -14.85 -6.99
N SER A 78 0.28 -14.52 -6.06
CA SER A 78 0.90 -13.20 -5.98
C SER A 78 2.30 -13.18 -5.39
N PHE A 79 3.08 -12.16 -5.73
CA PHE A 79 4.41 -11.89 -5.14
C PHE A 79 4.72 -10.39 -5.12
N PHE A 80 5.73 -10.01 -4.34
CA PHE A 80 6.17 -8.63 -4.19
C PHE A 80 7.49 -8.38 -4.93
N VAL A 81 7.60 -7.23 -5.59
CA VAL A 81 8.84 -6.77 -6.24
C VAL A 81 9.20 -5.37 -5.75
N HIS A 82 10.45 -5.17 -5.33
CA HIS A 82 10.95 -3.84 -5.02
C HIS A 82 11.30 -3.10 -6.33
N PRO A 83 10.83 -1.86 -6.56
CA PRO A 83 11.09 -1.13 -7.79
C PRO A 83 12.58 -0.95 -8.16
N GLY A 84 13.49 -0.94 -7.19
CA GLY A 84 14.94 -0.93 -7.45
C GLY A 84 15.47 -2.24 -8.06
N GLU A 85 14.87 -3.38 -7.69
CA GLU A 85 15.18 -4.72 -8.21
C GLU A 85 14.55 -4.91 -9.59
N ALA A 86 13.35 -4.33 -9.79
CA ALA A 86 12.63 -4.31 -11.06
C ALA A 86 13.43 -3.69 -12.22
N ALA A 87 14.24 -2.67 -11.92
CA ALA A 87 15.00 -1.91 -12.91
C ALA A 87 16.31 -2.58 -13.35
N HIS A 88 16.83 -3.55 -12.59
CA HIS A 88 18.14 -4.18 -12.83
C HIS A 88 18.06 -5.52 -13.58
N GLY A 89 16.90 -5.85 -14.19
CA GLY A 89 16.77 -7.00 -15.10
C GLY A 89 16.29 -8.31 -14.47
N ASP A 90 15.94 -8.34 -13.18
CA ASP A 90 15.28 -9.51 -12.56
C ASP A 90 13.80 -9.67 -13.02
N LEU A 91 13.30 -8.65 -13.71
CA LEU A 91 12.06 -8.68 -14.48
C LEU A 91 12.39 -8.83 -15.97
N GLY A 92 12.89 -10.01 -16.37
CA GLY A 92 13.18 -10.32 -17.77
C GLY A 92 11.98 -10.10 -18.70
N ASP A 93 12.24 -10.03 -20.01
CA ASP A 93 11.34 -9.73 -21.15
C ASP A 93 9.98 -10.49 -21.23
N GLY A 94 9.59 -11.28 -20.23
CA GLY A 94 8.30 -11.97 -20.12
C GLY A 94 7.16 -11.19 -19.46
N TYR A 95 7.40 -9.98 -18.95
CA TYR A 95 6.39 -9.17 -18.24
C TYR A 95 5.74 -8.05 -19.08
N ALA A 96 5.81 -8.14 -20.40
CA ALA A 96 5.04 -7.29 -21.30
C ALA A 96 3.56 -7.72 -21.27
N ALA A 97 2.67 -6.74 -21.50
CA ALA A 97 1.20 -6.76 -21.44
C ALA A 97 0.42 -7.94 -22.11
N GLY A 98 1.10 -8.95 -22.65
CA GLY A 98 0.51 -10.15 -23.25
C GLY A 98 0.56 -11.43 -22.39
N CYS A 99 1.36 -11.49 -21.33
CA CYS A 99 1.53 -12.73 -20.54
C CYS A 99 0.94 -12.58 -19.13
N GLY A 100 -0.37 -12.75 -18.93
CA GLY A 100 -1.04 -13.11 -17.65
C GLY A 100 -0.84 -12.27 -16.36
N TYR A 101 0.13 -11.37 -16.26
CA TYR A 101 0.50 -10.66 -15.04
C TYR A 101 -0.23 -9.32 -14.92
N ARG A 102 -0.69 -8.98 -13.72
CA ARG A 102 -1.29 -7.67 -13.42
C ARG A 102 -0.57 -6.99 -12.24
N TYR A 103 -0.13 -5.76 -12.48
CA TYR A 103 0.57 -4.95 -11.48
C TYR A 103 -0.41 -4.19 -10.58
N LEU A 104 -0.29 -4.40 -9.28
CA LEU A 104 -0.83 -3.52 -8.24
C LEU A 104 0.30 -2.60 -7.77
N GLN A 105 0.34 -1.39 -8.33
CA GLN A 105 1.25 -0.35 -7.84
C GLN A 105 0.59 0.35 -6.65
N LEU A 106 1.16 0.18 -5.46
CA LEU A 106 0.73 0.90 -4.26
C LEU A 106 1.19 2.35 -4.36
N ARG A 107 0.37 3.23 -4.95
CA ARG A 107 0.60 4.67 -4.88
C ARG A 107 0.39 5.14 -3.43
N ARG A 108 1.17 6.14 -3.04
CA ARG A 108 0.98 6.87 -1.77
C ARG A 108 -0.44 7.46 -1.75
N ILE A 109 -1.27 7.02 -0.80
CA ILE A 109 -2.46 7.77 -0.35
C ILE A 109 -1.94 8.97 0.46
N GLN A 110 -1.32 9.96 -0.21
CA GLN A 110 -1.04 11.30 0.32
C GLN A 110 -0.63 12.20 -0.86
N ARG A 111 -1.63 12.65 -1.63
CA ARG A 111 -1.64 13.88 -2.44
C ARG A 111 -3.03 13.98 -3.05
N ASP A 112 -3.97 14.50 -2.26
CA ASP A 112 -5.18 15.20 -2.74
C ASP A 112 -5.81 16.04 -1.60
N ARG A 113 -4.98 16.58 -0.69
CA ARG A 113 -5.36 17.76 0.11
C ARG A 113 -4.59 18.94 -0.46
N GLY A 114 -5.23 19.73 -1.33
CA GLY A 114 -4.70 21.03 -1.75
C GLY A 114 -4.93 21.41 -3.22
N ALA A 115 -6.19 21.51 -3.64
CA ALA A 115 -6.59 22.34 -4.79
C ALA A 115 -8.07 22.72 -4.68
N ASN A 116 -8.49 23.26 -3.53
CA ASN A 116 -9.73 24.01 -3.45
C ASN A 116 -9.57 25.16 -2.44
N THR A 117 -8.95 26.24 -2.92
CA THR A 117 -9.00 27.56 -2.30
C THR A 117 -9.48 28.55 -3.36
N GLY A 118 -10.71 29.01 -3.17
CA GLY A 118 -11.14 30.38 -3.46
C GLY A 118 -11.47 30.72 -4.91
N ALA A 119 -12.77 30.65 -5.22
CA ALA A 119 -13.45 31.77 -5.88
C ALA A 119 -13.69 32.89 -4.85
#